data_AF-A0A934ZT04-F1
#
_entry.id   AF-A0A934ZT04-F1
#
_cell.length_a   1.000
_cell.length_b   1.000
_cell.length_c   1.000
_cell.angle_alpha   90.00
_cell.angle_beta   90.00
_cell.angle_gamma   90.00
#
_symmetry.space_group_name_H-M   'P 1'
#
loop_
_entity.id
_entity.type
_entity.pdbx_description
1 polymer ?
#
loop_
_entity_poly.entity_id
_entity_poly.type
_entity_poly.pdbx_seq_one_letter_code
_entity_poly.pdbx_strand_id
1 'polypeptide(L)'
;MNKRTLGLGTLAALGLLLIGITILANTFIRGPRVDLTANKLYTIAPGTRKILAELKEPVTLTLFASDKSLAQVPALKTYSLRVQDFLAEMRARSNGKLRLEFVDPEPFSDDEDRATELGIRALLLNAGGESLYFSLAGSNSTDGRATIDYLDPAKEEFLEYDVAKLIYQLATVKKPVVAWLSSLPMSGGMDPMTGQPSEPWFVMVQAQELFTVRNLDATITSIDPDVDVLVLVHPKNLPPAALFAIDQYALGGGHLLVFVDPDASQDTSAVEPNNPMAAMGADRSSNLEPLFKAWGVRYDPGEVVVDQQRGLTVGMRPGEPPVRHIGILGLDASSFNTEDVIVSGLSSVNLATAGSLAALEGAKTQFEPLLQSSLESGVLPVERFKALFDPATLRDGFKPNGSRYALGARVTGRVTTAFPDGAPAQEAAAAAPASASERHTQDVDQTSQRGGHCGHRYARGLSLAAAAQLLWPAHGAGHRQ
;
A
#
# COMPACT_ATOMS: atom_id res chain seq x y z
N MET A 1 31.97 57.78 46.48
CA MET A 1 31.14 56.58 46.27
C MET A 1 32.00 55.35 46.54
N ASN A 2 31.57 54.45 47.43
CA ASN A 2 32.41 53.37 47.92
C ASN A 2 32.61 52.32 46.82
N LYS A 3 33.85 51.90 46.51
CA LYS A 3 34.13 50.94 45.41
C LYS A 3 33.32 49.63 45.54
N ARG A 4 32.96 49.25 46.77
CA ARG A 4 32.06 48.11 47.08
C ARG A 4 30.61 48.32 46.65
N THR A 5 30.04 49.52 46.79
CA THR A 5 28.64 49.79 46.41
C THR A 5 28.50 49.92 44.90
N LEU A 6 29.54 50.39 44.21
CA LEU A 6 29.63 50.36 42.75
C LEU A 6 29.64 48.90 42.23
N GLY A 7 30.49 48.02 42.78
CA GLY A 7 30.57 46.62 42.32
C GLY A 7 29.28 45.81 42.52
N LEU A 8 28.59 46.01 43.65
CA LEU A 8 27.28 45.37 43.91
C LEU A 8 26.18 45.87 42.97
N GLY A 9 26.16 47.17 42.67
CA GLY A 9 25.21 47.75 41.71
C GLY A 9 25.42 47.20 40.30
N THR A 10 26.67 47.06 39.85
CA THR A 10 26.97 46.50 38.52
C THR A 10 26.60 45.03 38.41
N LEU A 11 26.83 44.23 39.46
CA LEU A 11 26.45 42.81 39.47
C LEU A 11 24.93 42.63 39.44
N ALA A 12 24.18 43.44 40.20
CA ALA A 12 22.72 43.41 40.15
C ALA A 12 22.18 43.83 38.78
N ALA A 13 22.77 44.87 38.17
CA ALA A 13 22.40 45.31 36.83
C ALA A 13 22.72 44.25 35.75
N LEU A 14 23.86 43.57 35.84
CA LEU A 14 24.23 42.45 34.96
C LEU A 14 23.29 41.25 35.13
N GLY A 15 22.90 40.93 36.36
CA GLY A 15 21.92 39.88 36.65
C GLY A 15 20.56 40.19 36.04
N LEU A 16 20.07 41.41 36.22
CA LEU A 16 18.81 41.87 35.62
C LEU A 16 18.86 41.91 34.09
N LEU A 17 19.99 42.34 33.52
CA LEU A 17 20.23 42.33 32.08
C LEU A 17 20.20 40.89 31.55
N LEU A 18 20.86 39.95 32.23
CA LEU A 18 20.88 38.54 31.84
C LEU A 18 19.48 37.92 31.89
N ILE A 19 18.69 38.20 32.93
CA ILE A 19 17.31 37.75 33.04
C ILE A 19 16.47 38.36 31.91
N GLY A 20 16.63 39.66 31.65
CA GLY A 20 15.96 40.36 30.56
C GLY A 20 16.30 39.76 29.19
N ILE A 21 17.58 39.52 28.91
CA ILE A 21 18.05 38.88 27.67
C ILE A 21 17.51 37.46 27.55
N THR A 22 17.48 36.69 28.63
CA THR A 22 16.94 35.32 28.62
C THR A 22 15.44 35.32 28.31
N ILE A 23 14.67 36.23 28.91
CA ILE A 23 13.23 36.38 28.64
C ILE A 23 13.00 36.84 27.19
N LEU A 24 13.79 37.80 26.72
CA LEU A 24 13.70 38.35 25.36
C LEU A 24 14.08 37.29 24.31
N ALA A 25 15.14 36.52 24.56
CA ALA A 25 15.55 35.40 23.71
C ALA A 25 14.47 34.30 23.68
N ASN A 26 13.86 33.97 24.82
CA ASN A 26 12.83 32.92 24.88
C ASN A 26 11.48 33.35 24.27
N THR A 27 11.27 34.67 24.09
CA THR A 27 10.07 35.22 23.43
C THR A 27 10.30 35.51 21.93
N PHE A 28 11.48 35.99 21.53
CA PHE A 28 11.79 36.30 20.12
C PHE A 28 12.33 35.10 19.33
N ILE A 29 12.94 34.08 19.96
CA ILE A 29 13.39 32.84 19.29
C ILE A 29 12.25 31.80 19.25
N ARG A 30 11.02 32.29 19.04
CA ARG A 30 9.86 31.45 18.65
C ARG A 30 9.62 31.54 17.13
N GLY A 31 10.66 31.82 16.36
CA GLY A 31 10.65 31.58 14.91
C GLY A 31 10.54 30.08 14.60
N PRO A 32 10.43 29.67 13.32
CA PRO A 32 10.45 28.27 12.95
C PRO A 32 11.69 27.62 13.57
N ARG A 33 11.49 26.69 14.51
CA ARG A 33 12.56 25.88 15.07
C ARG A 33 13.18 25.13 13.90
N VAL A 34 14.36 25.55 13.49
CA VAL A 34 15.15 24.84 12.49
C VAL A 34 15.67 23.61 13.20
N ASP A 35 15.18 22.45 12.77
CA ASP A 35 15.68 21.21 13.28
C ASP A 35 17.10 20.97 12.76
N LEU A 36 18.05 20.85 13.69
CA LEU A 36 19.47 20.62 13.42
C LEU A 36 19.87 19.15 13.68
N THR A 37 18.90 18.26 13.92
CA THR A 37 19.18 16.81 13.96
C THR A 37 19.54 16.31 12.57
N ALA A 38 20.43 15.32 12.51
CA ALA A 38 20.89 14.73 11.24
C ALA A 38 19.74 14.23 10.34
N ASN A 39 18.60 13.83 10.93
CA ASN A 39 17.47 13.26 10.21
C ASN A 39 16.23 14.16 10.19
N LYS A 40 16.32 15.43 10.62
CA LYS A 40 15.17 16.34 10.74
C LYS A 40 13.98 15.72 11.53
N LEU A 41 14.27 15.00 12.62
CA LEU A 41 13.31 14.25 13.47
C LEU A 41 12.14 15.10 14.04
N TYR A 42 12.29 16.41 14.05
CA TYR A 42 11.37 17.43 14.55
C TYR A 42 10.86 18.35 13.44
N THR A 43 11.00 17.97 12.16
CA THR A 43 10.40 18.69 11.03
C THR A 43 9.30 17.85 10.41
N ILE A 44 8.05 18.22 10.69
CA ILE A 44 6.88 17.59 10.06
C ILE A 44 6.95 17.70 8.54
N ALA A 45 6.80 16.56 7.88
CA ALA A 45 6.80 16.43 6.43
C ALA A 45 5.69 17.27 5.77
N PRO A 46 5.90 17.74 4.53
CA PRO A 46 4.89 18.54 3.83
C PRO A 46 3.52 17.86 3.72
N GLY A 47 3.49 16.54 3.50
CA GLY A 47 2.26 15.75 3.42
C GLY A 47 1.47 15.75 4.73
N THR A 48 2.15 15.47 5.84
CA THR A 48 1.55 15.51 7.18
C THR A 48 1.02 16.90 7.53
N ARG A 49 1.76 17.96 7.18
CA ARG A 49 1.30 19.34 7.37
C ARG A 49 0.02 19.63 6.59
N LYS A 50 -0.10 19.11 5.37
CA LYS A 50 -1.31 19.24 4.56
C LYS A 50 -2.49 18.51 5.22
N ILE A 51 -2.29 17.28 5.70
CA ILE A 51 -3.30 16.51 6.45
C ILE A 51 -3.80 17.31 7.66
N LEU A 52 -2.88 17.86 8.47
CA LEU A 52 -3.23 18.65 9.66
C LEU A 52 -3.96 19.95 9.31
N ALA A 53 -3.62 20.60 8.19
CA ALA A 53 -4.27 21.83 7.74
C ALA A 53 -5.67 21.60 7.16
N GLU A 54 -5.93 20.42 6.60
CA GLU A 54 -7.20 20.05 5.96
C GLU A 54 -8.23 19.47 6.95
N LEU A 55 -7.89 19.34 8.24
CA LEU A 55 -8.82 18.88 9.28
C LEU A 55 -10.06 19.79 9.40
N LYS A 56 -11.20 19.29 8.97
CA LYS A 56 -12.50 19.99 9.06
C LYS A 56 -13.10 19.88 10.46
N GLU A 57 -13.02 18.68 11.02
CA GLU A 57 -13.57 18.30 12.31
C GLU A 57 -12.44 18.01 13.32
N PRO A 58 -12.70 18.18 14.64
CA PRO A 58 -11.68 17.92 15.63
C PRO A 58 -11.41 16.42 15.79
N VAL A 59 -10.13 16.05 15.78
CA VAL A 59 -9.64 14.70 16.09
C VAL A 59 -9.00 14.72 17.46
N THR A 60 -9.34 13.76 18.32
CA THR A 60 -8.66 13.55 19.61
C THR A 60 -7.70 12.38 19.49
N LEU A 61 -6.44 12.58 19.84
CA LEU A 61 -5.47 11.51 20.04
C LEU A 61 -5.25 11.30 21.53
N THR A 62 -5.37 10.06 21.98
CA THR A 62 -5.13 9.63 23.36
C THR A 62 -3.91 8.71 23.39
N LEU A 63 -2.82 9.20 23.98
CA LEU A 63 -1.63 8.40 24.24
C LEU A 63 -1.81 7.67 25.57
N PHE A 64 -1.87 6.33 25.50
CA PHE A 64 -1.85 5.47 26.68
C PHE A 64 -0.41 5.08 26.97
N ALA A 65 0.11 5.48 28.13
CA ALA A 65 1.51 5.29 28.50
C ALA A 65 1.62 4.95 30.00
N SER A 66 1.97 3.70 30.31
CA SER A 66 2.16 3.23 31.69
C SER A 66 3.41 3.83 32.31
N ASP A 67 3.28 4.87 33.12
CA ASP A 67 4.43 5.67 33.57
C ASP A 67 5.43 4.84 34.41
N LYS A 68 4.89 3.98 35.29
CA LYS A 68 5.69 3.08 36.16
C LYS A 68 6.46 2.04 35.36
N SER A 69 5.81 1.38 34.40
CA SER A 69 6.43 0.33 33.59
C SER A 69 7.42 0.89 32.57
N LEU A 70 7.11 2.05 31.97
CA LEU A 70 8.05 2.76 31.10
C LEU A 70 9.30 3.23 31.85
N ALA A 71 9.16 3.70 33.10
CA ALA A 71 10.29 4.15 33.91
C ALA A 71 11.29 3.03 34.23
N GLN A 72 10.86 1.76 34.21
CA GLN A 72 11.75 0.60 34.41
C GLN A 72 12.64 0.32 33.20
N VAL A 73 12.28 0.85 32.03
CA VAL A 73 13.06 0.69 30.79
C VAL A 73 13.44 2.08 30.27
N PRO A 74 14.63 2.62 30.63
CA PRO A 74 15.04 3.99 30.30
C PRO A 74 14.90 4.37 28.81
N ALA A 75 15.14 3.41 27.90
CA ALA A 75 14.95 3.60 26.47
C ALA A 75 13.48 3.90 26.11
N LEU A 76 12.52 3.15 26.68
CA LEU A 76 11.09 3.37 26.47
C LEU A 76 10.61 4.67 27.10
N LYS A 77 11.09 5.01 28.31
CA LYS A 77 10.74 6.30 28.93
C LYS A 77 11.21 7.49 28.09
N THR A 78 12.44 7.41 27.57
CA THR A 78 13.00 8.46 26.69
C THR A 78 12.19 8.58 25.41
N TYR A 79 11.85 7.46 24.78
CA TYR A 79 11.07 7.46 23.56
C TYR A 79 9.63 7.95 23.78
N SER A 80 8.98 7.59 24.90
CA SER A 80 7.66 8.13 25.28
C SER A 80 7.65 9.66 25.35
N LEU A 81 8.67 10.27 25.95
CA LEU A 81 8.80 11.74 25.96
C LEU A 81 8.91 12.32 24.54
N ARG A 82 9.67 11.67 23.64
CA ARG A 82 9.77 12.11 22.24
C ARG A 82 8.44 11.99 21.51
N VAL A 83 7.68 10.91 21.73
CA VAL A 83 6.34 10.75 21.17
C VAL A 83 5.43 11.87 21.66
N GLN A 84 5.46 12.20 22.96
CA GLN A 84 4.66 13.30 23.51
C GLN A 84 5.03 14.65 22.87
N ASP A 85 6.32 14.94 22.74
CA ASP A 85 6.82 16.15 22.09
C ASP A 85 6.40 16.22 20.61
N PHE A 86 6.51 15.11 19.87
CA PHE A 86 6.09 14.98 18.48
C PHE A 86 4.59 15.23 18.31
N LEU A 87 3.75 14.59 19.12
CA LEU A 87 2.30 14.80 19.10
C LEU A 87 1.95 16.25 19.43
N ALA A 88 2.61 16.85 20.43
CA ALA A 88 2.43 18.25 20.79
C ALA A 88 2.79 19.20 19.63
N GLU A 89 3.82 18.87 18.85
CA GLU A 89 4.16 19.62 17.64
C GLU A 89 3.09 19.51 16.56
N MET A 90 2.55 18.31 16.31
CA MET A 90 1.41 18.14 15.39
C MET A 90 0.22 18.98 15.83
N ARG A 91 -0.13 18.96 17.12
CA ARG A 91 -1.22 19.77 17.68
C ARG A 91 -1.00 21.25 17.45
N ALA A 92 0.21 21.75 17.68
CA ALA A 92 0.55 23.16 17.46
C ALA A 92 0.35 23.61 16.00
N ARG A 93 0.44 22.68 15.04
CA ARG A 93 0.29 22.94 13.60
C ARG A 93 -1.11 22.59 13.05
N SER A 94 -2.03 22.14 13.90
CA SER A 94 -3.39 21.67 13.53
C SER A 94 -4.49 22.73 13.57
N ASN A 95 -4.16 24.01 13.82
CA ASN A 95 -5.14 25.09 14.00
C ASN A 95 -6.24 24.77 15.05
N GLY A 96 -5.88 24.04 16.11
CA GLY A 96 -6.80 23.65 17.19
C GLY A 96 -7.74 22.49 16.86
N LYS A 97 -7.57 21.84 15.70
CA LYS A 97 -8.37 20.68 15.29
C LYS A 97 -7.82 19.35 15.81
N LEU A 98 -6.57 19.31 16.26
CA LEU A 98 -6.02 18.14 16.96
C LEU A 98 -6.04 18.38 18.47
N ARG A 99 -6.71 17.50 19.20
CA ARG A 99 -6.65 17.42 20.67
C ARG A 99 -5.75 16.27 21.07
N LEU A 100 -5.03 16.45 22.17
CA LEU A 100 -4.18 15.42 22.74
C LEU A 100 -4.61 15.18 24.18
N GLU A 101 -4.66 13.91 24.54
CA GLU A 101 -4.87 13.41 25.89
C GLU A 101 -3.76 12.41 26.22
N PHE A 102 -3.29 12.46 27.46
CA PHE A 102 -2.26 11.56 27.97
C PHE A 102 -2.87 10.82 29.15
N VAL A 103 -2.87 9.49 29.07
CA VAL A 103 -3.55 8.62 30.02
C VAL A 103 -2.55 7.58 30.52
N ASP A 104 -2.47 7.43 31.85
CA ASP A 104 -1.74 6.35 32.51
C ASP A 104 -2.75 5.31 33.00
N PRO A 105 -3.00 4.24 32.23
CA PRO A 105 -3.97 3.21 32.59
C PRO A 105 -3.42 2.35 33.73
N GLU A 106 -3.73 2.71 34.97
CA GLU A 106 -3.43 1.89 36.14
C GLU A 106 -4.38 0.67 36.20
N PRO A 107 -3.92 -0.49 36.70
CA PRO A 107 -4.77 -1.68 36.83
C PRO A 107 -6.05 -1.41 37.62
N PHE A 108 -7.18 -1.90 37.12
CA PHE A 108 -8.53 -1.74 37.68
C PHE A 108 -9.01 -0.28 37.80
N SER A 109 -8.51 0.61 36.92
CA SER A 109 -8.93 2.00 36.86
C SER A 109 -9.89 2.27 35.69
N ASP A 110 -10.65 3.37 35.78
CA ASP A 110 -11.50 3.86 34.68
C ASP A 110 -10.68 4.13 33.40
N ASP A 111 -9.40 4.48 33.54
CA ASP A 111 -8.48 4.72 32.43
C ASP A 111 -8.06 3.41 31.71
N GLU A 112 -7.97 2.29 32.43
CA GLU A 112 -7.77 0.96 31.85
C GLU A 112 -9.03 0.48 31.09
N ASP A 113 -10.21 0.72 31.66
CA ASP A 113 -11.48 0.44 30.98
C ASP A 113 -11.60 1.26 29.68
N ARG A 114 -11.20 2.54 29.73
CA ARG A 114 -11.15 3.42 28.56
C ARG A 114 -10.16 2.94 27.49
N ALA A 115 -8.98 2.46 27.89
CA ALA A 115 -8.02 1.86 26.97
C ALA A 115 -8.66 0.69 26.22
N THR A 116 -9.31 -0.21 26.97
CA THR A 116 -10.01 -1.38 26.43
C THR A 116 -11.14 -0.98 25.47
N GLU A 117 -11.94 0.03 25.81
CA GLU A 117 -13.02 0.54 24.96
C GLU A 117 -12.52 1.06 23.61
N LEU A 118 -11.33 1.68 23.60
CA LEU A 118 -10.68 2.18 22.40
C LEU A 118 -9.90 1.09 21.64
N GLY A 119 -9.98 -0.17 22.07
CA GLY A 119 -9.33 -1.31 21.41
C GLY A 119 -7.85 -1.49 21.77
N ILE A 120 -7.34 -0.72 22.73
CA ILE A 120 -5.96 -0.84 23.21
C ILE A 120 -5.83 -2.05 24.13
N ARG A 121 -4.71 -2.77 23.99
CA ARG A 121 -4.40 -3.95 24.80
C ARG A 121 -3.06 -3.77 25.51
N ALA A 122 -2.99 -4.20 26.76
CA ALA A 122 -1.73 -4.26 27.50
C ALA A 122 -0.79 -5.32 26.90
N LEU A 123 0.49 -4.97 26.81
CA LEU A 123 1.57 -5.91 26.51
C LEU A 123 2.12 -6.48 27.82
N LEU A 124 2.37 -7.78 27.86
CA LEU A 124 2.99 -8.42 29.03
C LEU A 124 4.52 -8.25 28.94
N LEU A 125 5.11 -7.51 29.89
CA LEU A 125 6.56 -7.30 29.94
C LEU A 125 7.32 -8.51 30.47
N ASN A 126 6.68 -9.30 31.33
CA ASN A 126 7.27 -10.46 31.96
C ASN A 126 6.18 -11.51 32.28
N ALA A 127 6.63 -12.73 32.60
CA ALA A 127 5.75 -13.81 33.06
C ALA A 127 5.07 -13.50 34.41
N GLY A 128 5.43 -12.40 35.07
CA GLY A 128 4.85 -11.93 36.33
C GLY A 128 3.55 -11.14 36.15
N GLY A 129 3.09 -10.92 34.92
CA GLY A 129 1.82 -10.24 34.63
C GLY A 129 1.91 -8.72 34.68
N GLU A 130 3.11 -8.15 34.61
CA GLU A 130 3.26 -6.70 34.52
C GLU A 130 2.89 -6.22 33.12
N SER A 131 1.79 -5.46 33.08
CA SER A 131 1.22 -4.89 31.86
C SER A 131 1.89 -3.56 31.50
N LEU A 132 2.28 -3.41 30.24
CA LEU A 132 2.73 -2.18 29.62
C LEU A 132 1.67 -1.69 28.63
N TYR A 133 1.18 -0.48 28.85
CA TYR A 133 0.51 0.29 27.82
C TYR A 133 1.49 1.30 27.24
N PHE A 134 1.71 1.24 25.92
CA PHE A 134 2.43 2.26 25.19
C PHE A 134 1.93 2.33 23.75
N SER A 135 0.79 2.99 23.57
CA SER A 135 -0.05 2.89 22.39
C SER A 135 -0.79 4.20 22.14
N LEU A 136 -1.25 4.41 20.91
CA LEU A 136 -2.00 5.62 20.53
C LEU A 136 -3.39 5.23 20.05
N ALA A 137 -4.43 5.85 20.60
CA ALA A 137 -5.79 5.77 20.06
C ALA A 137 -6.20 7.12 19.49
N GLY A 138 -7.04 7.11 18.46
CA GLY A 138 -7.65 8.32 17.93
C GLY A 138 -9.16 8.17 17.73
N SER A 139 -9.87 9.29 17.90
CA SER A 139 -11.29 9.41 17.63
C SER A 139 -11.62 10.72 16.92
N ASN A 140 -12.70 10.73 16.13
CA ASN A 140 -13.25 11.95 15.51
C ASN A 140 -14.56 12.38 16.22
N SER A 141 -15.26 13.38 15.69
CA SER A 141 -16.55 13.86 16.23
C SER A 141 -17.74 12.95 15.95
N THR A 142 -17.54 11.85 15.22
CA THR A 142 -18.57 10.83 14.98
C THR A 142 -18.14 9.54 15.71
N ASP A 143 -18.31 8.37 15.10
CA ASP A 143 -17.97 7.07 15.69
C ASP A 143 -16.62 6.52 15.17
N GLY A 144 -15.86 7.33 14.44
CA GLY A 144 -14.58 6.91 13.88
C GLY A 144 -13.55 6.66 14.98
N ARG A 145 -12.92 5.49 14.96
CA ARG A 145 -11.84 5.08 15.86
C ARG A 145 -10.69 4.45 15.06
N ALA A 146 -9.47 4.70 15.48
CA ALA A 146 -8.26 4.09 14.92
C ALA A 146 -7.17 3.98 15.99
N THR A 147 -6.31 2.96 15.90
CA THR A 147 -5.27 2.69 16.92
C THR A 147 -3.89 2.42 16.30
N ILE A 148 -2.86 2.72 17.08
CA ILE A 148 -1.51 2.18 16.96
C ILE A 148 -1.30 1.34 18.23
N ASP A 149 -1.34 0.02 18.08
CA ASP A 149 -1.38 -0.91 19.21
C ASP A 149 -0.12 -0.88 20.07
N TYR A 150 1.04 -0.61 19.45
CA TYR A 150 2.30 -0.45 20.16
C TYR A 150 3.20 0.55 19.44
N LEU A 151 3.67 1.54 20.21
CA LEU A 151 4.66 2.50 19.77
C LEU A 151 6.06 1.89 19.95
N ASP A 152 6.51 1.15 18.94
CA ASP A 152 7.80 0.48 18.97
C ASP A 152 8.96 1.49 18.77
N PRO A 153 9.91 1.63 19.72
CA PRO A 153 11.09 2.47 19.51
C PRO A 153 11.92 2.08 18.30
N ALA A 154 11.90 0.81 17.89
CA ALA A 154 12.60 0.37 16.69
C ALA A 154 12.00 0.92 15.39
N LYS A 155 10.77 1.46 15.46
CA LYS A 155 10.03 2.05 14.34
C LYS A 155 9.83 3.56 14.49
N GLU A 156 10.68 4.23 15.29
CA GLU A 156 10.59 5.68 15.53
C GLU A 156 10.61 6.49 14.23
N GLU A 157 11.33 6.03 13.20
CA GLU A 157 11.35 6.68 11.88
C GLU A 157 10.01 6.64 11.12
N PHE A 158 9.11 5.70 11.45
CA PHE A 158 7.76 5.60 10.87
C PHE A 158 6.69 6.29 11.72
N LEU A 159 7.04 6.77 12.91
CA LEU A 159 6.09 7.37 13.84
C LEU A 159 5.26 8.46 13.17
N GLU A 160 5.89 9.32 12.36
CA GLU A 160 5.17 10.37 11.65
C GLU A 160 4.14 9.81 10.67
N TYR A 161 4.53 8.82 9.86
CA TYR A 161 3.64 8.20 8.90
C TYR A 161 2.46 7.51 9.59
N ASP A 162 2.72 6.71 10.63
CA ASP A 162 1.68 5.96 11.35
C ASP A 162 0.66 6.90 11.99
N VAL A 163 1.13 7.97 12.65
CA VAL A 163 0.24 8.97 13.26
C VAL A 163 -0.49 9.78 12.18
N ALA A 164 0.18 10.16 11.09
CA ALA A 164 -0.46 10.86 9.97
C ALA A 164 -1.56 10.00 9.33
N LYS A 165 -1.32 8.70 9.12
CA LYS A 165 -2.30 7.74 8.61
C LYS A 165 -3.49 7.61 9.55
N LEU A 166 -3.25 7.48 10.86
CA LEU A 166 -4.31 7.40 11.87
C LEU A 166 -5.18 8.66 11.84
N ILE A 167 -4.57 9.86 11.84
CA ILE A 167 -5.30 11.13 11.74
C ILE A 167 -6.09 11.19 10.41
N TYR A 168 -5.46 10.77 9.32
CA TYR A 168 -6.07 10.78 8.00
C TYR A 168 -7.33 9.89 7.93
N GLN A 169 -7.27 8.67 8.48
CA GLN A 169 -8.41 7.76 8.57
C GLN A 169 -9.59 8.37 9.34
N LEU A 170 -9.30 9.15 10.39
CA LEU A 170 -10.32 9.79 11.23
C LEU A 170 -10.89 11.07 10.61
N ALA A 171 -10.07 11.80 9.86
CA ALA A 171 -10.46 13.06 9.22
C ALA A 171 -11.21 12.88 7.90
N THR A 172 -10.98 11.76 7.23
CA THR A 172 -11.41 11.54 5.85
C THR A 172 -12.76 10.81 5.81
N VAL A 173 -13.83 11.56 5.56
CA VAL A 173 -15.19 10.99 5.39
C VAL A 173 -15.34 10.24 4.05
N LYS A 174 -14.57 10.61 3.03
CA LYS A 174 -14.57 9.96 1.70
C LYS A 174 -13.19 9.41 1.40
N LYS A 175 -13.08 8.09 1.32
CA LYS A 175 -11.84 7.39 0.95
C LYS A 175 -11.30 7.90 -0.40
N PRO A 176 -9.97 8.00 -0.59
CA PRO A 176 -9.37 8.28 -1.90
C PRO A 176 -9.89 7.34 -2.96
N VAL A 177 -10.06 7.86 -4.17
CA VAL A 177 -10.44 7.04 -5.32
C VAL A 177 -9.18 6.52 -5.99
N VAL A 178 -8.98 5.21 -5.91
CA VAL A 178 -7.84 4.53 -6.52
C VAL A 178 -8.36 3.70 -7.69
N ALA A 179 -7.98 4.10 -8.91
CA ALA A 179 -8.35 3.37 -10.11
C ALA A 179 -7.33 2.26 -10.38
N TRP A 180 -7.79 1.04 -10.63
CA TRP A 180 -6.95 -0.13 -10.92
C TRP A 180 -7.19 -0.61 -12.34
N LEU A 181 -6.14 -0.68 -13.14
CA LEU A 181 -6.14 -1.36 -14.42
C LEU A 181 -5.17 -2.53 -14.33
N SER A 182 -5.68 -3.75 -14.48
CA SER A 182 -4.86 -4.96 -14.44
C SER A 182 -5.27 -5.91 -15.56
N SER A 183 -4.28 -6.55 -16.20
CA SER A 183 -4.55 -7.69 -17.09
C SER A 183 -4.51 -9.04 -16.34
N LEU A 184 -4.20 -9.02 -15.04
CA LEU A 184 -4.20 -10.20 -14.16
C LEU A 184 -5.54 -10.33 -13.41
N PRO A 185 -5.98 -11.55 -13.06
CA PRO A 185 -7.27 -11.81 -12.40
C PRO A 185 -7.22 -11.48 -10.89
N MET A 186 -6.85 -10.25 -10.52
CA MET A 186 -6.60 -9.85 -9.13
C MET A 186 -7.87 -9.71 -8.29
N SER A 187 -8.99 -9.34 -8.91
CA SER A 187 -10.27 -9.15 -8.20
C SER A 187 -10.99 -10.46 -7.87
N GLY A 188 -10.38 -11.62 -8.15
CA GLY A 188 -11.06 -12.91 -8.06
C GLY A 188 -12.07 -13.10 -9.19
N GLY A 189 -13.04 -13.97 -8.98
CA GLY A 189 -14.11 -14.24 -9.94
C GLY A 189 -14.31 -15.72 -10.17
N MET A 190 -14.56 -16.12 -11.41
CA MET A 190 -14.64 -17.52 -11.80
C MET A 190 -13.39 -17.88 -12.59
N ASP A 191 -12.64 -18.86 -12.11
CA ASP A 191 -11.50 -19.40 -12.85
C ASP A 191 -12.03 -20.08 -14.13
N PRO A 192 -11.66 -19.60 -15.33
CA PRO A 192 -12.15 -20.14 -16.58
C PRO A 192 -11.66 -21.57 -16.86
N MET A 193 -10.58 -22.02 -16.21
CA MET A 193 -10.05 -23.38 -16.37
C MET A 193 -10.77 -24.38 -15.47
N THR A 194 -10.98 -24.03 -14.21
CA THR A 194 -11.56 -24.96 -13.22
C THR A 194 -13.07 -24.78 -13.05
N GLY A 195 -13.62 -23.67 -13.52
CA GLY A 195 -15.01 -23.25 -13.27
C GLY A 195 -15.29 -22.94 -11.79
N GLN A 196 -14.26 -22.90 -10.95
CA GLN A 196 -14.40 -22.64 -9.51
C GLN A 196 -14.28 -21.15 -9.21
N PRO A 197 -14.93 -20.66 -8.14
CA PRO A 197 -14.67 -19.33 -7.63
C PRO A 197 -13.19 -19.16 -7.26
N SER A 198 -12.58 -18.05 -7.68
CA SER A 198 -11.28 -17.59 -7.23
C SER A 198 -11.43 -16.40 -6.29
N GLU A 199 -10.68 -16.41 -5.20
CA GLU A 199 -10.67 -15.33 -4.23
C GLU A 199 -9.89 -14.12 -4.75
N PRO A 200 -10.30 -12.89 -4.40
CA PRO A 200 -9.50 -11.70 -4.66
C PRO A 200 -8.13 -11.81 -4.00
N TRP A 201 -7.12 -11.24 -4.64
CA TRP A 201 -5.79 -11.16 -4.06
C TRP A 201 -5.83 -10.31 -2.79
N PHE A 202 -5.03 -10.69 -1.79
CA PHE A 202 -5.05 -10.03 -0.49
C PHE A 202 -4.83 -8.51 -0.57
N VAL A 203 -3.98 -8.05 -1.51
CA VAL A 203 -3.76 -6.62 -1.76
C VAL A 203 -5.03 -5.86 -2.18
N MET A 204 -5.97 -6.52 -2.89
CA MET A 204 -7.26 -5.94 -3.26
C MET A 204 -8.15 -5.74 -2.03
N VAL A 205 -8.19 -6.74 -1.15
CA VAL A 205 -8.96 -6.69 0.10
C VAL A 205 -8.47 -5.53 0.96
N GLN A 206 -7.15 -5.42 1.15
CA GLN A 206 -6.53 -4.34 1.90
C GLN A 206 -6.74 -2.96 1.25
N ALA A 207 -6.69 -2.87 -0.08
CA ALA A 207 -6.97 -1.63 -0.79
C ALA A 207 -8.42 -1.16 -0.57
N GLN A 208 -9.40 -2.07 -0.59
CA GLN A 208 -10.81 -1.73 -0.38
C GLN A 208 -11.11 -1.27 1.06
N GLU A 209 -10.32 -1.70 2.04
CA GLU A 209 -10.42 -1.21 3.42
C GLU A 209 -10.05 0.28 3.52
N LEU A 210 -9.06 0.73 2.74
CA LEU A 210 -8.51 2.10 2.84
C LEU A 210 -9.01 3.05 1.74
N PHE A 211 -9.40 2.54 0.59
CA PHE A 211 -9.69 3.31 -0.62
C PHE A 211 -11.06 2.97 -1.23
N THR A 212 -11.62 3.90 -1.98
CA THR A 212 -12.67 3.60 -2.96
C THR A 212 -11.99 3.08 -4.22
N VAL A 213 -12.00 1.76 -4.41
CA VAL A 213 -11.35 1.11 -5.56
C VAL A 213 -12.26 1.11 -6.77
N ARG A 214 -11.77 1.59 -7.92
CA ARG A 214 -12.47 1.57 -9.22
C ARG A 214 -11.68 0.73 -10.21
N ASN A 215 -12.20 -0.44 -10.60
CA ASN A 215 -11.56 -1.25 -11.63
C ASN A 215 -11.83 -0.64 -13.01
N LEU A 216 -10.78 -0.53 -13.81
CA LEU A 216 -10.78 -0.05 -15.19
C LEU A 216 -10.43 -1.20 -16.13
N ASP A 217 -11.07 -1.24 -17.29
CA ASP A 217 -10.76 -2.18 -18.35
C ASP A 217 -9.70 -1.64 -19.33
N ALA A 218 -9.14 -2.50 -20.18
CA ALA A 218 -8.13 -2.10 -21.15
C ALA A 218 -8.64 -1.16 -22.25
N THR A 219 -9.95 -0.96 -22.38
CA THR A 219 -10.58 -0.12 -23.43
C THR A 219 -10.90 1.31 -22.97
N ILE A 220 -10.41 1.72 -21.80
CA ILE A 220 -10.58 3.09 -21.33
C ILE A 220 -10.15 4.12 -22.37
N THR A 221 -10.90 5.21 -22.43
CA THR A 221 -10.62 6.38 -23.30
C THR A 221 -10.37 7.65 -22.50
N SER A 222 -10.68 7.63 -21.19
CA SER A 222 -10.41 8.70 -20.24
C SER A 222 -10.30 8.13 -18.84
N ILE A 223 -9.66 8.87 -17.94
CA ILE A 223 -9.63 8.60 -16.51
C ILE A 223 -10.44 9.70 -15.83
N ASP A 224 -11.37 9.31 -14.96
CA ASP A 224 -12.25 10.27 -14.30
C ASP A 224 -11.47 11.27 -13.44
N PRO A 225 -11.91 12.54 -13.39
CA PRO A 225 -11.18 13.61 -12.72
C PRO A 225 -11.13 13.47 -11.19
N ASP A 226 -11.95 12.59 -10.61
CA ASP A 226 -11.95 12.30 -9.18
C ASP A 226 -10.94 11.21 -8.77
N VAL A 227 -10.21 10.62 -9.71
CA VAL A 227 -9.20 9.58 -9.45
C VAL A 227 -7.91 10.19 -8.88
N ASP A 228 -7.60 9.87 -7.63
CA ASP A 228 -6.41 10.35 -6.93
C ASP A 228 -5.12 9.62 -7.37
N VAL A 229 -5.22 8.30 -7.60
CA VAL A 229 -4.11 7.45 -8.01
C VAL A 229 -4.58 6.41 -9.04
N LEU A 230 -3.80 6.24 -10.11
CA LEU A 230 -3.95 5.14 -11.06
C LEU A 230 -2.91 4.05 -10.77
N VAL A 231 -3.37 2.84 -10.48
CA VAL A 231 -2.51 1.67 -10.32
C VAL A 231 -2.64 0.81 -11.58
N LEU A 232 -1.50 0.59 -12.24
CA LEU A 232 -1.38 -0.26 -13.42
C LEU A 232 -0.63 -1.53 -13.01
N VAL A 233 -1.29 -2.68 -13.07
CA VAL A 233 -0.66 -3.97 -12.75
C VAL A 233 -0.61 -4.81 -14.01
N HIS A 234 0.60 -5.14 -14.46
CA HIS A 234 0.83 -5.90 -15.69
C HIS A 234 0.05 -5.32 -16.89
N PRO A 235 0.20 -4.03 -17.24
CA PRO A 235 -0.57 -3.42 -18.34
C PRO A 235 -0.10 -4.01 -19.67
N LYS A 236 -0.81 -5.01 -20.17
CA LYS A 236 -0.44 -5.78 -21.37
C LYS A 236 -1.37 -5.42 -22.53
N ASN A 237 -0.79 -5.23 -23.71
CA ASN A 237 -1.51 -5.00 -24.97
C ASN A 237 -2.56 -3.87 -24.91
N LEU A 238 -2.23 -2.75 -24.25
CA LEU A 238 -3.14 -1.61 -24.18
C LEU A 238 -3.33 -0.95 -25.55
N PRO A 239 -4.57 -0.68 -25.98
CA PRO A 239 -4.83 0.03 -27.22
C PRO A 239 -4.32 1.49 -27.14
N PRO A 240 -4.04 2.14 -28.29
CA PRO A 240 -3.56 3.52 -28.32
C PRO A 240 -4.43 4.50 -27.52
N ALA A 241 -5.76 4.32 -27.55
CA ALA A 241 -6.69 5.17 -26.79
C ALA A 241 -6.49 5.08 -25.27
N ALA A 242 -6.22 3.88 -24.74
CA ALA A 242 -5.95 3.68 -23.32
C ALA A 242 -4.58 4.25 -22.92
N LEU A 243 -3.56 4.02 -23.74
CA LEU A 243 -2.24 4.66 -23.55
C LEU A 243 -2.35 6.19 -23.56
N PHE A 244 -3.16 6.75 -24.45
CA PHE A 244 -3.43 8.19 -24.49
C PHE A 244 -4.14 8.67 -23.22
N ALA A 245 -5.16 7.95 -22.74
CA ALA A 245 -5.86 8.29 -21.49
C ALA A 245 -4.90 8.32 -20.28
N ILE A 246 -4.00 7.33 -20.19
CA ILE A 246 -2.98 7.25 -19.14
C ILE A 246 -1.97 8.42 -19.27
N ASP A 247 -1.53 8.73 -20.48
CA ASP A 247 -0.64 9.87 -20.76
C ASP A 247 -1.26 11.21 -20.33
N GLN A 248 -2.53 11.44 -20.70
CA GLN A 248 -3.24 12.67 -20.32
C GLN A 248 -3.44 12.79 -18.82
N TYR A 249 -3.69 11.68 -18.12
CA TYR A 249 -3.77 11.67 -16.66
C TYR A 249 -2.44 12.06 -16.01
N ALA A 250 -1.31 11.49 -16.48
CA ALA A 250 0.02 11.85 -16.00
C ALA A 250 0.37 13.32 -16.26
N LEU A 251 0.05 13.83 -17.46
CA LEU A 251 0.25 15.25 -17.83
C LEU A 251 -0.61 16.20 -17.00
N GLY A 252 -1.80 15.76 -16.61
CA GLY A 252 -2.70 16.47 -15.69
C GLY A 252 -2.18 16.55 -14.25
N GLY A 253 -1.04 15.93 -13.94
CA GLY A 253 -0.46 15.87 -12.60
C GLY A 253 -0.97 14.70 -11.76
N GLY A 254 -1.64 13.72 -12.38
CA GLY A 254 -2.08 12.50 -11.73
C GLY A 254 -0.91 11.64 -11.24
N HIS A 255 -1.20 10.78 -10.27
CA HIS A 255 -0.21 9.89 -9.65
C HIS A 255 -0.36 8.47 -10.16
N LEU A 256 0.75 7.85 -10.60
CA LEU A 256 0.74 6.49 -11.13
C LEU A 256 1.60 5.56 -10.27
N LEU A 257 1.11 4.35 -10.06
CA LEU A 257 1.88 3.21 -9.55
C LEU A 257 1.83 2.12 -10.61
N VAL A 258 2.99 1.76 -11.18
CA VAL A 258 3.06 0.88 -12.34
C VAL A 258 3.93 -0.34 -12.01
N PHE A 259 3.35 -1.52 -12.21
CA PHE A 259 4.03 -2.81 -12.11
C PHE A 259 4.09 -3.45 -13.50
N VAL A 260 5.30 -3.58 -14.04
CA VAL A 260 5.59 -4.27 -15.31
C VAL A 260 6.48 -5.48 -15.04
N ASP A 261 6.31 -6.53 -15.83
CA ASP A 261 6.97 -7.82 -15.62
C ASP A 261 7.46 -8.39 -16.96
N PRO A 262 8.73 -8.81 -17.07
CA PRO A 262 9.23 -9.52 -18.25
C PRO A 262 8.52 -10.85 -18.50
N ASP A 263 8.11 -11.57 -17.45
CA ASP A 263 7.47 -12.89 -17.52
C ASP A 263 6.55 -13.13 -16.31
N ALA A 264 5.35 -12.57 -16.36
CA ALA A 264 4.38 -12.70 -15.28
C ALA A 264 3.84 -14.13 -15.18
N SER A 265 4.31 -14.92 -14.22
CA SER A 265 3.84 -16.29 -13.98
C SER A 265 2.33 -16.43 -13.71
N GLN A 266 1.69 -15.34 -13.25
CA GLN A 266 0.24 -15.27 -12.99
C GLN A 266 -0.58 -14.96 -14.25
N ASP A 267 0.07 -14.64 -15.37
CA ASP A 267 -0.59 -14.39 -16.65
C ASP A 267 -0.96 -15.73 -17.32
N THR A 268 -2.23 -16.09 -17.21
CA THR A 268 -2.82 -17.30 -17.82
C THR A 268 -3.53 -17.00 -19.15
N SER A 269 -3.43 -15.78 -19.69
CA SER A 269 -4.20 -15.33 -20.87
C SER A 269 -3.97 -16.15 -22.14
N ALA A 270 -2.84 -16.84 -22.23
CA ALA A 270 -2.47 -17.69 -23.36
C ALA A 270 -2.62 -19.20 -23.09
N VAL A 271 -3.22 -19.58 -21.95
CA VAL A 271 -3.48 -20.98 -21.60
C VAL A 271 -4.75 -21.43 -22.31
N GLU A 272 -4.60 -22.14 -23.43
CA GLU A 272 -5.72 -22.79 -24.12
C GLU A 272 -5.91 -24.23 -23.59
N PRO A 273 -7.13 -24.62 -23.16
CA PRO A 273 -7.41 -25.97 -22.64
C PRO A 273 -6.97 -27.11 -23.56
N ASN A 274 -7.05 -26.88 -24.87
CA ASN A 274 -6.75 -27.89 -25.89
C ASN A 274 -5.35 -27.75 -26.50
N ASN A 275 -4.55 -26.77 -26.07
CA ASN A 275 -3.20 -26.57 -26.57
C ASN A 275 -2.22 -26.12 -25.47
N PRO A 276 -1.77 -27.06 -24.62
CA PRO A 276 -0.77 -26.77 -23.58
C PRO A 276 0.56 -26.22 -24.13
N MET A 277 0.86 -26.47 -25.41
CA MET A 277 2.07 -25.99 -26.07
C MET A 277 1.99 -24.48 -26.39
N ALA A 278 0.78 -23.95 -26.63
CA ALA A 278 0.57 -22.51 -26.80
C ALA A 278 0.95 -21.72 -25.53
N ALA A 279 0.70 -22.31 -24.35
CA ALA A 279 1.03 -21.69 -23.08
C ALA A 279 2.55 -21.54 -22.84
N MET A 280 3.40 -22.38 -23.44
CA MET A 280 4.86 -22.30 -23.30
C MET A 280 5.50 -21.22 -24.19
N GLY A 281 4.90 -20.94 -25.34
CA GLY A 281 5.35 -19.88 -26.26
C GLY A 281 4.66 -18.53 -26.03
N ALA A 282 3.79 -18.45 -25.02
CA ALA A 282 3.02 -17.27 -24.71
C ALA A 282 3.92 -16.08 -24.38
N ASP A 283 3.62 -14.92 -24.98
CA ASP A 283 4.13 -13.67 -24.45
C ASP A 283 3.39 -13.37 -23.13
N ARG A 284 4.13 -13.35 -22.02
CA ARG A 284 3.66 -13.00 -20.67
C ARG A 284 4.31 -11.73 -20.15
N SER A 285 4.91 -10.95 -21.05
CA SER A 285 5.49 -9.66 -20.70
C SER A 285 4.43 -8.57 -20.67
N SER A 286 4.70 -7.50 -19.93
CA SER A 286 3.96 -6.23 -20.03
C SER A 286 4.93 -5.06 -20.11
N ASN A 287 4.52 -4.00 -20.79
CA ASN A 287 5.28 -2.76 -20.86
C ASN A 287 4.35 -1.57 -21.15
N LEU A 288 4.90 -0.36 -20.99
CA LEU A 288 4.28 0.89 -21.44
C LEU A 288 5.28 1.66 -22.31
N GLU A 289 5.91 0.99 -23.28
CA GLU A 289 7.08 1.52 -24.00
C GLU A 289 6.92 2.97 -24.49
N PRO A 290 5.81 3.37 -25.16
CA PRO A 290 5.65 4.75 -25.63
C PRO A 290 5.67 5.77 -24.48
N LEU A 291 5.01 5.44 -23.37
CA LEU A 291 4.91 6.29 -22.18
C LEU A 291 6.26 6.35 -21.46
N PHE A 292 6.88 5.22 -21.17
CA PHE A 292 8.17 5.15 -20.51
C PHE A 292 9.24 5.94 -21.27
N LYS A 293 9.29 5.80 -22.59
CA LYS A 293 10.21 6.58 -23.43
C LYS A 293 9.96 8.08 -23.32
N ALA A 294 8.71 8.53 -23.38
CA ALA A 294 8.35 9.94 -23.25
C ALA A 294 8.62 10.50 -21.83
N TRP A 295 8.54 9.65 -20.81
CA TRP A 295 8.76 9.99 -19.41
C TRP A 295 10.21 9.81 -18.94
N GLY A 296 11.10 9.35 -19.82
CA GLY A 296 12.52 9.22 -19.53
C GLY A 296 12.92 7.95 -18.77
N VAL A 297 12.12 6.88 -18.87
CA VAL A 297 12.36 5.59 -18.23
C VAL A 297 12.69 4.53 -19.28
N ARG A 298 13.77 3.79 -19.05
CA ARG A 298 14.14 2.59 -19.80
C ARG A 298 13.64 1.36 -19.07
N TYR A 299 13.00 0.47 -19.79
CA TYR A 299 12.61 -0.86 -19.36
C TYR A 299 12.71 -1.80 -20.56
N ASP A 300 13.28 -2.98 -20.37
CA ASP A 300 13.41 -4.00 -21.42
C ASP A 300 12.68 -5.28 -20.97
N PRO A 301 11.53 -5.64 -21.59
CA PRO A 301 10.80 -6.85 -21.25
C PRO A 301 11.52 -8.14 -21.70
N GLY A 302 12.59 -8.03 -22.49
CA GLY A 302 13.41 -9.16 -22.91
C GLY A 302 14.46 -9.58 -21.88
N GLU A 303 14.63 -8.81 -20.80
CA GLU A 303 15.68 -9.01 -19.80
C GLU A 303 15.12 -9.24 -18.40
N VAL A 304 15.63 -10.27 -17.73
CA VAL A 304 15.37 -10.56 -16.31
C VAL A 304 16.64 -10.31 -15.51
N VAL A 305 16.53 -9.59 -14.40
CA VAL A 305 17.61 -9.40 -13.44
C VAL A 305 17.84 -10.69 -12.68
N VAL A 306 19.09 -11.13 -12.65
CA VAL A 306 19.55 -12.21 -11.79
C VAL A 306 20.64 -11.72 -10.84
N ASP A 307 20.70 -12.35 -9.67
CA ASP A 307 21.59 -11.91 -8.60
C ASP A 307 22.09 -13.10 -7.78
N GLN A 308 23.41 -13.29 -7.78
CA GLN A 308 24.05 -14.38 -7.05
C GLN A 308 24.12 -14.15 -5.55
N GLN A 309 23.96 -12.93 -5.06
CA GLN A 309 23.87 -12.64 -3.63
C GLN A 309 22.42 -12.75 -3.16
N ARG A 310 21.46 -12.23 -3.93
CA ARG A 310 20.03 -12.16 -3.58
C ARG A 310 19.21 -13.39 -3.97
N GLY A 311 19.75 -14.30 -4.78
CA GLY A 311 19.04 -15.50 -5.22
C GLY A 311 18.59 -16.36 -4.03
N LEU A 312 17.30 -16.65 -3.98
CA LEU A 312 16.65 -17.48 -2.97
C LEU A 312 16.85 -18.97 -3.23
N THR A 313 16.76 -19.75 -2.16
CA THR A 313 16.64 -21.21 -2.25
C THR A 313 15.16 -21.58 -2.24
N VAL A 314 14.68 -22.23 -3.29
CA VAL A 314 13.27 -22.55 -3.50
C VAL A 314 13.07 -24.06 -3.66
N GLY A 315 11.96 -24.57 -3.12
CA GLY A 315 11.51 -25.93 -3.40
C GLY A 315 10.72 -25.95 -4.69
N MET A 316 11.24 -26.61 -5.74
CA MET A 316 10.56 -26.69 -7.03
C MET A 316 9.43 -27.73 -7.02
N ARG A 317 9.62 -28.82 -6.28
CA ARG A 317 8.65 -29.92 -6.16
C ARG A 317 8.62 -30.50 -4.75
N PRO A 318 7.47 -30.99 -4.28
CA PRO A 318 7.39 -31.71 -3.01
C PRO A 318 8.32 -32.93 -3.01
N GLY A 319 9.17 -33.05 -1.99
CA GLY A 319 10.08 -34.19 -1.80
C GLY A 319 11.43 -34.10 -2.52
N GLU A 320 11.64 -33.09 -3.38
CA GLU A 320 12.96 -32.82 -3.98
C GLU A 320 13.78 -31.84 -3.12
N PRO A 321 15.13 -31.94 -3.12
CA PRO A 321 15.98 -30.97 -2.44
C PRO A 321 15.76 -29.54 -2.98
N PRO A 322 15.70 -28.52 -2.12
CA PRO A 322 15.62 -27.13 -2.57
C PRO A 322 16.82 -26.73 -3.44
N VAL A 323 16.57 -25.96 -4.49
CA VAL A 323 17.60 -25.47 -5.41
C VAL A 323 17.69 -23.97 -5.32
N ARG A 324 18.91 -23.45 -5.47
CA ARG A 324 19.15 -22.00 -5.50
C ARG A 324 18.74 -21.42 -6.85
N HIS A 325 17.83 -20.46 -6.83
CA HIS A 325 17.27 -19.78 -7.98
C HIS A 325 17.73 -18.32 -8.02
N ILE A 326 18.59 -17.97 -8.98
CA ILE A 326 19.20 -16.62 -9.06
C ILE A 326 18.29 -15.55 -9.68
N GLY A 327 17.13 -15.92 -10.24
CA GLY A 327 16.10 -14.97 -10.69
C GLY A 327 14.86 -14.87 -9.78
N ILE A 328 14.90 -15.50 -8.60
CA ILE A 328 13.93 -15.25 -7.53
C ILE A 328 14.74 -14.61 -6.42
N LEU A 329 14.51 -13.33 -6.19
CA LEU A 329 15.36 -12.46 -5.40
C LEU A 329 14.71 -12.21 -4.04
N GLY A 330 15.47 -12.41 -2.97
CA GLY A 330 15.13 -11.96 -1.64
C GLY A 330 15.89 -10.69 -1.33
N LEU A 331 15.21 -9.56 -1.38
CA LEU A 331 15.75 -8.26 -1.03
C LEU A 331 15.65 -8.04 0.48
N ASP A 332 16.68 -7.44 1.06
CA ASP A 332 16.72 -7.00 2.45
C ASP A 332 16.99 -5.49 2.52
N ALA A 333 17.12 -4.96 3.73
CA ALA A 333 17.37 -3.53 3.98
C ALA A 333 18.53 -2.93 3.14
N SER A 334 19.57 -3.72 2.82
CA SER A 334 20.70 -3.24 2.00
C SER A 334 20.41 -3.19 0.50
N SER A 335 19.23 -3.63 0.08
CA SER A 335 18.66 -3.45 -1.25
C SER A 335 17.65 -2.30 -1.33
N PHE A 336 17.33 -1.64 -0.21
CA PHE A 336 16.33 -0.57 -0.16
C PHE A 336 16.98 0.79 -0.04
N ASN A 337 16.29 1.81 -0.56
CA ASN A 337 16.68 3.19 -0.32
C ASN A 337 16.35 3.56 1.13
N THR A 338 17.38 3.68 1.97
CA THR A 338 17.24 3.98 3.41
C THR A 338 16.79 5.41 3.70
N GLU A 339 16.85 6.30 2.72
CA GLU A 339 16.37 7.69 2.84
C GLU A 339 14.89 7.82 2.46
N ASP A 340 14.32 6.80 1.81
CA ASP A 340 12.93 6.81 1.39
C ASP A 340 12.01 6.14 2.41
N VAL A 341 11.07 6.93 2.95
CA VAL A 341 10.14 6.50 4.01
C VAL A 341 9.17 5.38 3.61
N ILE A 342 8.99 5.11 2.31
CA ILE A 342 8.07 4.05 1.84
C ILE A 342 8.75 2.69 1.95
N VAL A 343 10.05 2.63 1.61
CA VAL A 343 10.80 1.36 1.56
C VAL A 343 11.79 1.16 2.69
N SER A 344 12.13 2.20 3.45
CA SER A 344 13.09 2.10 4.58
C SER A 344 12.59 1.16 5.68
N GLY A 345 11.28 1.01 5.83
CA GLY A 345 10.66 0.16 6.88
C GLY A 345 10.40 -1.28 6.48
N LEU A 346 10.72 -1.63 5.24
CA LEU A 346 10.54 -2.99 4.77
C LEU A 346 11.68 -3.85 5.33
N SER A 347 11.33 -4.99 5.91
CA SER A 347 12.32 -5.97 6.36
C SER A 347 12.81 -6.83 5.19
N SER A 348 11.90 -7.24 4.32
CA SER A 348 12.20 -8.04 3.15
C SER A 348 11.16 -7.88 2.04
N VAL A 349 11.60 -8.04 0.80
CA VAL A 349 10.75 -8.06 -0.40
C VAL A 349 11.24 -9.18 -1.29
N ASN A 350 10.34 -10.07 -1.70
CA ASN A 350 10.66 -11.13 -2.65
C ASN A 350 10.14 -10.74 -4.03
N LEU A 351 11.01 -10.87 -5.04
CA LEU A 351 10.67 -10.62 -6.44
C LEU A 351 11.00 -11.85 -7.27
N ALA A 352 10.09 -12.29 -8.12
CA ALA A 352 10.36 -13.32 -9.12
C ALA A 352 10.44 -12.67 -10.50
N THR A 353 11.39 -13.12 -11.33
CA THR A 353 11.52 -12.73 -12.75
C THR A 353 11.56 -11.22 -13.00
N ALA A 354 12.02 -10.43 -12.02
CA ALA A 354 12.00 -8.98 -12.11
C ALA A 354 12.86 -8.43 -13.25
N GLY A 355 12.31 -7.46 -13.99
CA GLY A 355 13.06 -6.65 -14.95
C GLY A 355 13.87 -5.55 -14.28
N SER A 356 14.53 -4.71 -15.08
CA SER A 356 15.25 -3.53 -14.59
C SER A 356 14.72 -2.23 -15.15
N LEU A 357 14.72 -1.20 -14.31
CA LEU A 357 14.40 0.18 -14.67
C LEU A 357 15.68 1.01 -14.68
N ALA A 358 15.77 1.98 -15.59
CA ALA A 358 16.84 2.98 -15.58
C ALA A 358 16.32 4.32 -16.13
N ALA A 359 16.99 5.42 -15.77
CA ALA A 359 16.78 6.69 -16.44
C ALA A 359 17.32 6.64 -17.88
N LEU A 360 16.58 7.21 -18.83
CA LEU A 360 17.09 7.47 -20.17
C LEU A 360 18.03 8.68 -20.16
N GLU A 361 19.04 8.66 -21.02
CA GLU A 361 19.94 9.79 -21.20
C GLU A 361 19.17 11.04 -21.65
N GLY A 362 19.39 12.17 -20.99
CA GLY A 362 18.69 13.43 -21.28
C GLY A 362 17.26 13.50 -20.74
N ALA A 363 16.82 12.55 -19.91
CA ALA A 363 15.52 12.63 -19.22
C ALA A 363 15.40 13.92 -18.39
N LYS A 364 14.22 14.56 -18.46
CA LYS A 364 13.90 15.77 -17.66
C LYS A 364 13.30 15.44 -16.30
N THR A 365 12.92 14.18 -16.11
CA THR A 365 12.40 13.63 -14.85
C THR A 365 13.56 13.24 -13.93
N GLN A 366 13.33 13.30 -12.63
CA GLN A 366 14.22 12.74 -11.63
C GLN A 366 13.90 11.26 -11.45
N PHE A 367 14.94 10.44 -11.42
CA PHE A 367 14.84 8.99 -11.25
C PHE A 367 15.54 8.61 -9.95
N GLU A 368 14.78 8.04 -9.02
CA GLU A 368 15.27 7.63 -7.71
C GLU A 368 15.03 6.13 -7.53
N PRO A 369 16.09 5.31 -7.50
CA PRO A 369 15.95 3.89 -7.18
C PRO A 369 15.38 3.71 -5.76
N LEU A 370 14.37 2.85 -5.62
CA LEU A 370 13.79 2.48 -4.32
C LEU A 370 14.23 1.07 -3.91
N LEU A 371 14.27 0.16 -4.87
CA LEU A 371 14.71 -1.22 -4.69
C LEU A 371 15.85 -1.50 -5.68
N GLN A 372 16.95 -2.09 -5.22
CA GLN A 372 18.11 -2.37 -6.05
C GLN A 372 18.67 -3.78 -5.85
N SER A 373 19.21 -4.34 -6.93
CA SER A 373 20.03 -5.54 -6.87
C SER A 373 21.38 -5.27 -6.17
N SER A 374 22.12 -6.34 -5.89
CA SER A 374 23.49 -6.31 -5.41
C SER A 374 24.49 -6.06 -6.55
N LEU A 375 25.78 -5.96 -6.20
CA LEU A 375 26.87 -5.90 -7.18
C LEU A 375 27.16 -7.27 -7.82
N GLU A 376 26.64 -8.35 -7.23
CA GLU A 376 26.74 -9.73 -7.74
C GLU A 376 25.60 -10.05 -8.72
N SER A 377 25.07 -9.02 -9.39
CA SER A 377 23.93 -9.10 -10.30
C SER A 377 24.31 -8.89 -11.77
N GLY A 378 23.35 -9.17 -12.63
CA GLY A 378 23.40 -9.00 -14.07
C GLY A 378 22.03 -9.28 -14.68
N VAL A 379 21.94 -9.32 -16.00
CA VAL A 379 20.71 -9.63 -16.73
C VAL A 379 20.86 -10.90 -17.55
N LEU A 380 19.78 -11.66 -17.69
CA LEU A 380 19.67 -12.80 -18.58
C LEU A 380 18.48 -12.62 -19.52
N PRO A 381 18.52 -13.18 -20.75
CA PRO A 381 17.37 -13.19 -21.63
C PRO A 381 16.17 -13.90 -20.98
N VAL A 382 14.98 -13.32 -21.11
CA VAL A 382 13.72 -13.83 -20.55
C VAL A 382 13.41 -15.26 -21.01
N GLU A 383 13.84 -15.65 -22.21
CA GLU A 383 13.67 -17.00 -22.75
C GLU A 383 14.29 -18.11 -21.87
N ARG A 384 15.30 -17.78 -21.04
CA ARG A 384 15.85 -18.74 -20.07
C ARG A 384 14.89 -19.09 -18.93
N PHE A 385 13.82 -18.32 -18.76
CA PHE A 385 12.84 -18.48 -17.67
C PHE A 385 11.55 -19.19 -18.13
N LYS A 386 11.13 -19.00 -19.38
CA LYS A 386 9.87 -19.55 -19.93
C LYS A 386 9.77 -21.08 -19.92
N ALA A 387 10.91 -21.78 -20.05
CA ALA A 387 11.00 -23.25 -20.05
C ALA A 387 11.98 -23.77 -18.99
N LEU A 388 12.06 -23.09 -17.85
CA LEU A 388 13.03 -23.41 -16.80
C LEU A 388 12.61 -24.63 -15.98
N PHE A 389 13.17 -25.80 -16.31
CA PHE A 389 12.98 -27.02 -15.52
C PHE A 389 13.95 -27.13 -14.34
N ASP A 390 15.21 -26.76 -14.55
CA ASP A 390 16.26 -26.78 -13.53
C ASP A 390 16.83 -25.37 -13.33
N PRO A 391 16.53 -24.71 -12.19
CA PRO A 391 17.05 -23.38 -11.86
C PRO A 391 18.58 -23.30 -11.80
N ALA A 392 19.28 -24.41 -11.57
CA ALA A 392 20.74 -24.41 -11.51
C ALA A 392 21.34 -23.96 -12.84
N THR A 393 20.67 -24.25 -13.95
CA THR A 393 21.10 -23.88 -15.30
C THR A 393 21.18 -22.37 -15.51
N LEU A 394 20.45 -21.54 -14.76
CA LEU A 394 20.53 -20.07 -14.87
C LEU A 394 21.96 -19.55 -14.60
N ARG A 395 22.74 -20.28 -13.80
CA ARG A 395 24.14 -19.92 -13.49
C ARG A 395 25.11 -20.27 -14.62
N ASP A 396 24.69 -21.09 -15.58
CA ASP A 396 25.54 -21.49 -16.70
C ASP A 396 25.89 -20.26 -17.54
N GLY A 397 27.20 -19.99 -17.61
CA GLY A 397 27.75 -18.82 -18.30
C GLY A 397 27.49 -17.48 -17.64
N PHE A 398 26.71 -17.43 -16.54
CA PHE A 398 26.42 -16.17 -15.86
C PHE A 398 27.64 -15.68 -15.07
N LYS A 399 27.98 -14.41 -15.26
CA LYS A 399 28.99 -13.70 -14.48
C LYS A 399 28.43 -12.33 -14.08
N PRO A 400 28.49 -11.97 -12.79
CA PRO A 400 28.16 -10.62 -12.36
C PRO A 400 28.99 -9.58 -13.11
N ASN A 401 28.38 -8.43 -13.39
CA ASN A 401 29.05 -7.33 -14.09
C ASN A 401 29.38 -6.13 -13.19
N GLY A 402 29.17 -6.25 -11.88
CA GLY A 402 29.44 -5.21 -10.90
C GLY A 402 28.45 -4.03 -10.94
N SER A 403 27.35 -4.14 -11.68
CA SER A 403 26.31 -3.11 -11.74
C SER A 403 25.19 -3.38 -10.74
N ARG A 404 24.51 -2.32 -10.29
CA ARG A 404 23.22 -2.42 -9.58
C ARG A 404 22.11 -2.05 -10.52
N TYR A 405 21.05 -2.86 -10.52
CA TYR A 405 19.85 -2.65 -11.31
C TYR A 405 18.73 -2.17 -10.41
N ALA A 406 17.99 -1.13 -10.84
CA ALA A 406 16.81 -0.69 -10.12
C ALA A 406 15.66 -1.67 -10.42
N LEU A 407 15.16 -2.32 -9.37
CA LEU A 407 14.03 -3.25 -9.39
C LEU A 407 12.70 -2.53 -9.09
N GLY A 408 12.79 -1.32 -8.55
CA GLY A 408 11.70 -0.38 -8.34
C GLY A 408 12.27 1.03 -8.20
N ALA A 409 11.56 2.03 -8.71
CA ALA A 409 12.03 3.41 -8.71
C ALA A 409 10.87 4.41 -8.58
N ARG A 410 11.16 5.57 -7.99
CA ARG A 410 10.30 6.76 -8.02
C ARG A 410 10.75 7.67 -9.15
N VAL A 411 9.79 8.09 -9.97
CA VAL A 411 10.01 9.03 -11.07
C VAL A 411 9.18 10.28 -10.81
N THR A 412 9.83 11.44 -10.76
CA THR A 412 9.15 12.72 -10.47
C THR A 412 9.57 13.81 -11.44
N GLY A 413 8.72 14.82 -11.61
CA GLY A 413 8.99 15.99 -12.46
C GLY A 413 8.00 16.12 -13.61
N ARG A 414 8.33 16.99 -14.56
CA ARG A 414 7.47 17.27 -15.71
C ARG A 414 7.71 16.24 -16.81
N VAL A 415 6.72 15.40 -17.04
CA VAL A 415 6.72 14.45 -18.17
C VAL A 415 6.36 15.14 -19.48
N THR A 416 6.80 14.56 -20.59
CA THR A 416 6.39 14.99 -21.95
C THR A 416 5.36 13.99 -22.47
N THR A 417 4.40 14.45 -23.25
CA THR A 417 3.40 13.56 -23.87
C THR A 417 4.06 12.55 -24.80
N ALA A 418 3.58 11.32 -24.77
CA ALA A 418 3.90 10.31 -25.78
C ALA A 418 3.12 10.51 -27.09
N PHE A 419 2.15 11.43 -27.12
CA PHE A 419 1.21 11.66 -28.22
C PHE A 419 1.26 13.13 -28.70
N PRO A 420 2.37 13.58 -29.32
CA PRO A 420 2.54 14.97 -29.75
C PRO A 420 1.51 15.41 -30.80
N ASP A 421 0.96 14.47 -31.57
CA ASP A 421 -0.06 14.71 -32.59
C ASP A 421 -1.50 14.72 -32.02
N GLY A 422 -1.65 14.55 -30.70
CA GLY A 422 -2.94 14.52 -30.02
C GLY A 422 -3.54 13.12 -29.91
N ALA A 423 -4.85 13.06 -29.65
CA ALA A 423 -5.55 11.80 -29.44
C ALA A 423 -5.43 10.89 -30.68
N PRO A 424 -5.08 9.60 -30.51
CA PRO A 424 -5.05 8.67 -31.62
C PRO A 424 -6.44 8.58 -32.26
N ALA A 425 -6.48 8.43 -33.59
CA ALA A 425 -7.74 8.23 -34.28
C ALA A 425 -8.46 7.03 -33.65
N GLN A 426 -9.71 7.24 -33.27
CA GLN A 426 -10.55 6.17 -32.76
C GLN A 426 -10.69 5.16 -33.89
N GLU A 427 -9.96 4.04 -33.84
CA GLU A 427 -10.30 2.89 -34.66
C GLU A 427 -11.71 2.52 -34.21
N ALA A 428 -12.68 2.85 -35.06
CA ALA A 428 -14.05 2.44 -34.87
C ALA A 428 -14.01 0.93 -34.69
N ALA A 429 -14.18 0.47 -33.45
CA ALA A 429 -14.44 -0.92 -33.15
C ALA A 429 -15.49 -1.37 -34.17
N ALA A 430 -15.10 -2.29 -35.04
CA ALA A 430 -15.93 -2.75 -36.15
C ALA A 430 -17.32 -3.05 -35.59
N ALA A 431 -18.27 -2.19 -35.95
CA ALA A 431 -19.65 -2.37 -35.55
C ALA A 431 -20.06 -3.77 -36.01
N ALA A 432 -20.42 -4.62 -35.04
CA ALA A 432 -21.16 -5.83 -35.32
C ALA A 432 -22.31 -5.47 -36.29
N PRO A 433 -22.57 -6.28 -37.33
CA PRO A 433 -23.58 -5.93 -38.31
C PRO A 433 -24.90 -5.72 -37.59
N ALA A 434 -25.47 -4.53 -37.77
CA ALA A 434 -26.78 -4.18 -37.27
C ALA A 434 -27.76 -5.27 -37.73
N SER A 435 -28.28 -6.05 -36.78
CA SER A 435 -29.42 -6.90 -37.03
C SER A 435 -30.58 -5.98 -37.40
N ALA A 436 -30.92 -5.99 -38.68
CA ALA A 436 -32.14 -5.38 -39.19
C ALA A 436 -33.31 -6.01 -38.44
N SER A 437 -33.89 -5.25 -37.51
CA SER A 437 -35.18 -5.55 -36.93
C SER A 437 -36.24 -5.15 -37.96
N GLU A 438 -36.53 -6.09 -38.86
CA GLU A 438 -37.76 -6.06 -39.64
C GLU A 438 -38.94 -6.13 -38.65
N ARG A 439 -39.57 -4.98 -38.43
CA ARG A 439 -40.90 -4.89 -37.81
C ARG A 439 -41.91 -5.46 -38.80
N HIS A 440 -42.20 -6.75 -38.67
CA HIS A 440 -43.36 -7.37 -39.29
C HIS A 440 -44.60 -7.01 -38.46
N THR A 441 -45.28 -5.93 -38.84
CA THR A 441 -46.67 -5.70 -38.46
C THR A 441 -47.54 -6.66 -39.27
N GLN A 442 -48.08 -7.69 -38.61
CA GLN A 442 -49.25 -8.40 -39.11
C GLN A 442 -50.39 -8.26 -38.10
N ASP A 443 -51.37 -7.46 -38.53
CA ASP A 443 -52.77 -7.51 -38.14
C ASP A 443 -53.25 -8.96 -37.99
N VAL A 444 -53.90 -9.26 -36.88
CA VAL A 444 -54.73 -10.46 -36.74
C VAL A 444 -56.17 -9.99 -36.55
N ASP A 445 -56.88 -10.08 -37.67
CA ASP A 445 -58.32 -9.94 -37.80
C ASP A 445 -59.07 -11.04 -37.01
N GLN A 446 -60.24 -10.68 -36.50
CA GLN A 446 -61.11 -11.51 -35.69
C GLN A 446 -61.76 -12.61 -36.53
N THR A 447 -61.81 -13.84 -36.03
CA THR A 447 -62.99 -14.70 -36.26
C THR A 447 -63.23 -15.67 -35.11
N SER A 448 -64.47 -15.58 -34.62
CA SER A 448 -65.20 -16.46 -33.72
C SER A 448 -65.21 -17.94 -34.16
N GLN A 449 -65.10 -18.88 -33.22
CA GLN A 449 -66.12 -19.93 -32.98
C GLN A 449 -65.82 -20.87 -31.79
N ARG A 450 -66.69 -20.77 -30.78
CA ARG A 450 -67.45 -21.81 -30.03
C ARG A 450 -66.77 -23.07 -29.42
N GLY A 451 -67.07 -23.24 -28.13
CA GLY A 451 -67.33 -24.52 -27.42
C GLY A 451 -66.16 -25.00 -26.54
N GLY A 452 -66.28 -25.37 -25.26
CA GLY A 452 -67.39 -25.55 -24.33
C GLY A 452 -66.92 -26.41 -23.14
N HIS A 453 -67.25 -25.96 -21.91
CA HIS A 453 -67.59 -26.73 -20.69
C HIS A 453 -66.54 -27.45 -19.79
N CYS A 454 -66.80 -27.26 -18.47
CA CYS A 454 -66.43 -28.00 -17.24
C CYS A 454 -64.92 -28.12 -16.87
N GLY A 455 -64.44 -27.82 -15.66
CA GLY A 455 -65.04 -27.72 -14.33
C GLY A 455 -64.59 -28.90 -13.46
N HIS A 456 -63.67 -28.71 -12.50
CA HIS A 456 -63.69 -29.32 -11.16
C HIS A 456 -62.54 -28.85 -10.25
N ARG A 457 -62.93 -28.55 -9.00
CA ARG A 457 -62.09 -28.32 -7.81
C ARG A 457 -61.48 -29.64 -7.33
N TYR A 458 -60.32 -29.60 -6.66
CA TYR A 458 -60.10 -30.29 -5.38
C TYR A 458 -58.97 -29.62 -4.59
N ALA A 459 -59.14 -29.61 -3.27
CA ALA A 459 -58.28 -29.03 -2.25
C ALA A 459 -57.70 -30.13 -1.34
N ARG A 460 -56.76 -29.73 -0.45
CA ARG A 460 -56.13 -30.45 0.69
C ARG A 460 -54.88 -31.29 0.32
N GLY A 461 -53.81 -31.34 1.10
CA GLY A 461 -53.49 -30.79 2.42
C GLY A 461 -52.18 -31.40 2.99
N LEU A 462 -51.52 -30.63 3.87
CA LEU A 462 -50.59 -30.94 4.99
C LEU A 462 -49.90 -32.32 5.13
N SER A 463 -48.58 -32.29 5.44
CA SER A 463 -47.93 -32.69 6.74
C SER A 463 -46.38 -32.67 6.56
N LEU A 464 -45.51 -31.96 7.30
CA LEU A 464 -45.09 -31.96 8.73
C LEU A 464 -44.25 -33.19 9.18
N ALA A 465 -42.95 -32.95 9.49
CA ALA A 465 -42.06 -33.52 10.54
C ALA A 465 -40.59 -33.14 10.18
N ALA A 466 -39.78 -32.33 10.88
CA ALA A 466 -39.41 -32.18 12.29
C ALA A 466 -38.54 -33.33 12.86
N ALA A 467 -37.24 -33.06 13.08
CA ALA A 467 -36.44 -33.57 14.20
C ALA A 467 -35.11 -32.79 14.33
N ALA A 468 -34.85 -32.31 15.54
CA ALA A 468 -33.65 -31.59 15.99
C ALA A 468 -33.01 -32.36 17.17
N GLN A 469 -31.77 -31.96 17.52
CA GLN A 469 -31.04 -32.22 18.80
C GLN A 469 -30.41 -33.62 18.94
N LEU A 470 -29.17 -33.81 19.44
CA LEU A 470 -28.52 -33.22 20.62
C LEU A 470 -26.96 -33.26 20.57
N LEU A 471 -26.36 -32.45 21.45
CA LEU A 471 -24.94 -32.21 21.76
C LEU A 471 -24.37 -33.08 22.93
N TRP A 472 -23.03 -33.18 22.96
CA TRP A 472 -22.09 -33.43 24.10
C TRP A 472 -21.85 -34.92 24.58
N PRO A 473 -20.74 -35.25 25.30
CA PRO A 473 -19.64 -36.15 24.93
C PRO A 473 -19.30 -37.14 26.06
N ALA A 474 -18.23 -37.94 25.91
CA ALA A 474 -17.62 -38.62 27.06
C ALA A 474 -16.11 -38.81 26.88
N HIS A 475 -15.39 -38.43 27.94
CA HIS A 475 -13.98 -38.71 28.22
C HIS A 475 -13.66 -40.21 28.31
N GLY A 476 -12.37 -40.55 28.13
CA GLY A 476 -11.71 -41.47 29.08
C GLY A 476 -10.77 -42.52 28.51
N ALA A 477 -9.46 -42.22 28.63
CA ALA A 477 -8.37 -43.11 29.08
C ALA A 477 -8.03 -44.43 28.34
N GLY A 478 -6.84 -44.41 27.71
CA GLY A 478 -5.66 -45.19 28.12
C GLY A 478 -5.66 -46.72 27.98
N HIS A 479 -4.78 -47.26 27.13
CA HIS A 479 -3.56 -48.00 27.54
C HIS A 479 -2.80 -48.60 26.33
N ARG A 480 -1.48 -48.40 26.36
CA ARG A 480 -0.35 -49.24 25.87
C ARG A 480 -0.68 -50.45 24.96
N GLN A 481 -0.05 -50.49 23.79
CA GLN A 481 1.24 -51.17 23.55
C GLN A 481 1.96 -50.53 22.37
#